data_AF-A0A848TAD2-F1
#
_entry.id   AF-A0A848TAD2-F1
#
_cell.length_a   1.000
_cell.length_b   1.000
_cell.length_c   1.000
_cell.angle_alpha   90.00
_cell.angle_beta   90.00
_cell.angle_gamma   90.00
#
_symmetry.space_group_name_H-M   'P 1'
#
loop_
_entity.id
_entity.type
_entity.pdbx_description
1 polymer ?
#
loop_
_entity_poly.entity_id
_entity_poly.type
_entity_poly.pdbx_seq_one_letter_code
_entity_poly.pdbx_strand_id
1 'polypeptide(L)'
;MRIDGLQYANWSEKIFRQMREGGVDAVHVTISYHEMFRETVLNFEAWNRWFERHPDLILKGTTAADIDLARDTGRTAIFFGFQNPSPIEDDIGLVESVHTLGARFMQLTYNNQSLLATGCYEDEDTGITRMGRQVIAEMNRVGLVIDMSHSADRSTIEAAEISERPIAITHANPFDWSPALRNKKDDVIRAVTERGGMFGFSLYPHHLKDKSDCT
;
A
#
# COMPACT_ATOMS: atom_id res chain seq x y z
N MET A 1 -11.58 16.51 2.89
CA MET A 1 -11.24 15.12 2.54
C MET A 1 -10.04 14.69 3.37
N ARG A 2 -10.14 13.61 4.15
CA ARG A 2 -9.02 13.01 4.89
C ARG A 2 -8.84 11.56 4.46
N ILE A 3 -7.62 11.22 4.02
CA ILE A 3 -7.28 9.87 3.55
C ILE A 3 -6.06 9.40 4.35
N ASP A 4 -6.15 8.22 4.93
CA ASP A 4 -4.99 7.53 5.50
C ASP A 4 -4.37 6.60 4.44
N GLY A 5 -3.09 6.83 4.14
CA GLY A 5 -2.35 6.15 3.09
C GLY A 5 -1.94 4.72 3.45
N LEU A 6 -1.99 4.31 4.71
CA LEU A 6 -1.81 2.91 5.11
C LEU A 6 -2.26 2.68 6.56
N GLN A 7 -3.15 1.69 6.77
CA GLN A 7 -3.40 1.12 8.08
C GLN A 7 -3.30 -0.40 8.12
N TYR A 8 -2.72 -0.88 9.22
CA TYR A 8 -2.74 -2.27 9.62
C TYR A 8 -3.11 -2.34 11.09
N ALA A 9 -4.35 -2.69 11.38
CA ALA A 9 -4.92 -2.68 12.72
C ALA A 9 -5.69 -3.97 13.00
N ASN A 10 -5.93 -4.25 14.27
CA ASN A 10 -6.87 -5.29 14.68
C ASN A 10 -8.31 -4.78 14.50
N TRP A 11 -8.80 -4.83 13.26
CA TRP A 11 -10.05 -4.23 12.83
C TRP A 11 -11.26 -4.67 13.68
N SER A 12 -12.07 -3.70 14.06
CA SER A 12 -13.26 -3.88 14.87
C SER A 12 -14.22 -2.72 14.67
N GLU A 13 -15.48 -2.90 15.08
CA GLU A 13 -16.47 -1.81 15.08
C GLU A 13 -15.97 -0.57 15.81
N LYS A 14 -15.26 -0.75 16.94
CA LYS A 14 -14.66 0.36 17.70
C LYS A 14 -13.76 1.21 16.79
N ILE A 15 -12.88 0.58 16.01
CA ILE A 15 -11.98 1.29 15.10
C ILE A 15 -12.76 1.99 13.99
N PHE A 16 -13.79 1.35 13.43
CA PHE A 16 -14.65 1.98 12.42
C PHE A 16 -15.32 3.25 12.98
N ARG A 17 -15.82 3.21 14.22
CA ARG A 17 -16.38 4.39 14.90
C ARG A 17 -15.33 5.47 15.16
N GLN A 18 -14.12 5.10 15.57
CA GLN A 18 -13.02 6.04 15.77
C GLN A 18 -12.60 6.73 14.45
N MET A 19 -12.59 6.01 13.33
CA MET A 19 -12.37 6.62 12.01
C MET A 19 -13.46 7.64 11.67
N ARG A 20 -14.73 7.33 11.99
CA ARG A 20 -15.83 8.30 11.80
C ARG A 20 -15.69 9.52 12.69
N GLU A 21 -15.38 9.33 13.97
CA GLU A 21 -15.13 10.42 14.93
C GLU A 21 -13.95 11.31 14.49
N GLY A 22 -12.88 10.71 13.96
CA GLY A 22 -11.74 11.44 13.37
C GLY A 22 -12.03 12.08 12.01
N GLY A 23 -13.20 11.82 11.40
CA GLY A 23 -13.57 12.31 10.08
C GLY A 23 -12.65 11.78 8.97
N VAL A 24 -12.24 10.50 9.06
CA VAL A 24 -11.46 9.82 8.02
C VAL A 24 -12.41 9.39 6.90
N ASP A 25 -12.25 9.95 5.71
CA ASP A 25 -13.13 9.68 4.56
C ASP A 25 -12.71 8.41 3.81
N ALA A 26 -11.42 8.09 3.80
CA ALA A 26 -10.91 6.85 3.23
C ALA A 26 -9.66 6.35 3.95
N VAL A 27 -9.44 5.03 3.88
CA VAL A 27 -8.24 4.38 4.39
C VAL A 27 -7.80 3.27 3.43
N HIS A 28 -6.51 3.24 3.11
CA HIS A 28 -5.86 2.10 2.50
C HIS A 28 -5.50 1.08 3.59
N VAL A 29 -6.18 -0.07 3.60
CA VAL A 29 -5.97 -1.12 4.60
C VAL A 29 -5.11 -2.24 4.04
N THR A 30 -4.14 -2.70 4.83
CA THR A 30 -3.39 -3.90 4.50
C THR A 30 -4.24 -5.13 4.77
N ILE A 31 -4.44 -5.95 3.73
CA ILE A 31 -5.15 -7.22 3.84
C ILE A 31 -4.29 -8.43 3.50
N SER A 32 -3.02 -8.22 3.14
CA SER A 32 -2.03 -9.28 3.01
C SER A 32 -0.64 -8.75 3.35
N TYR A 33 0.09 -9.56 4.09
CA TYR A 33 1.42 -9.30 4.60
C TYR A 33 2.36 -10.50 4.35
N HIS A 34 1.88 -11.71 4.59
CA HIS A 34 2.59 -12.97 4.29
C HIS A 34 1.72 -13.99 3.56
N GLU A 35 0.43 -13.72 3.46
CA GLU A 35 -0.58 -14.61 2.90
C GLU A 35 -0.34 -14.85 1.41
N MET A 36 -0.45 -16.11 1.00
CA MET A 36 -0.48 -16.51 -0.40
C MET A 36 -1.87 -16.26 -0.99
N PHE A 37 -2.12 -16.60 -2.26
CA PHE A 37 -3.35 -16.22 -2.95
C PHE A 37 -4.61 -16.71 -2.21
N ARG A 38 -4.65 -18.01 -1.88
CA ARG A 38 -5.80 -18.62 -1.20
C ARG A 38 -6.08 -18.01 0.17
N GLU A 39 -5.05 -17.73 0.94
CA GLU A 39 -5.17 -17.12 2.27
C GLU A 39 -5.64 -15.67 2.16
N THR A 40 -5.14 -14.95 1.15
CA THR A 40 -5.60 -13.58 0.84
C THR A 40 -7.08 -13.55 0.46
N VAL A 41 -7.59 -14.56 -0.24
CA VAL A 41 -9.04 -14.70 -0.51
C VAL A 41 -9.85 -14.76 0.80
N LEU A 42 -9.37 -15.45 1.84
CA LEU A 42 -10.06 -15.48 3.14
C LEU A 42 -10.10 -14.09 3.80
N ASN A 43 -9.07 -13.27 3.59
CA ASN A 43 -9.04 -11.89 4.06
C ASN A 43 -10.05 -11.02 3.29
N PHE A 44 -10.19 -11.19 1.96
CA PHE A 44 -11.26 -10.55 1.19
C PHE A 44 -12.65 -10.94 1.72
N GLU A 45 -12.90 -12.22 1.99
CA GLU A 45 -14.17 -12.68 2.56
C GLU A 45 -14.45 -12.07 3.93
N ALA A 46 -13.43 -11.99 4.80
CA ALA A 46 -13.57 -11.37 6.11
C ALA A 46 -13.96 -9.90 6.01
N TRP A 47 -13.36 -9.15 5.07
CA TRP A 47 -13.74 -7.77 4.80
C TRP A 47 -15.12 -7.61 4.19
N ASN A 48 -15.54 -8.49 3.27
CA ASN A 48 -16.91 -8.46 2.76
C ASN A 48 -17.93 -8.59 3.90
N ARG A 49 -17.68 -9.49 4.87
CA ARG A 49 -18.49 -9.62 6.09
C ARG A 49 -18.45 -8.40 7.00
N TRP A 50 -17.39 -7.57 6.95
CA TRP A 50 -17.36 -6.30 7.68
C TRP A 50 -18.27 -5.26 7.03
N PHE A 51 -18.28 -5.16 5.70
CA PHE A 51 -19.18 -4.25 4.98
C PHE A 51 -20.66 -4.62 5.19
N GLU A 52 -20.99 -5.90 5.24
CA GLU A 52 -22.36 -6.38 5.52
C GLU A 52 -22.82 -6.05 6.95
N ARG A 53 -21.91 -6.13 7.94
CA ARG A 53 -22.23 -5.92 9.36
C ARG A 53 -22.22 -4.45 9.78
N HIS A 54 -21.44 -3.60 9.11
CA HIS A 54 -21.32 -2.17 9.43
C HIS A 54 -21.53 -1.28 8.19
N PRO A 55 -22.63 -1.46 7.44
CA PRO A 55 -22.88 -0.73 6.20
C PRO A 55 -23.09 0.77 6.42
N ASP A 56 -23.38 1.18 7.66
CA ASP A 56 -23.55 2.55 8.15
C ASP A 56 -22.22 3.22 8.55
N LEU A 57 -21.13 2.47 8.69
CA LEU A 57 -19.82 3.00 9.08
C LEU A 57 -18.79 2.97 7.95
N ILE A 58 -18.80 1.91 7.14
CA ILE A 58 -17.78 1.66 6.12
C ILE A 58 -18.39 1.21 4.79
N LEU A 59 -17.65 1.42 3.71
CA LEU A 59 -17.98 0.89 2.38
C LEU A 59 -16.70 0.45 1.65
N LYS A 60 -16.83 -0.44 0.67
CA LYS A 60 -15.71 -0.89 -0.16
C LYS A 60 -15.32 0.19 -1.16
N GLY A 61 -14.08 0.64 -1.12
CA GLY A 61 -13.50 1.59 -2.06
C GLY A 61 -12.78 0.90 -3.20
N THR A 62 -13.08 1.30 -4.43
CA THR A 62 -12.45 0.81 -5.66
C THR A 62 -12.09 1.91 -6.65
N THR A 63 -12.67 3.09 -6.48
CA THR A 63 -12.44 4.28 -7.31
C THR A 63 -12.42 5.53 -6.45
N ALA A 64 -11.91 6.64 -6.97
CA ALA A 64 -11.94 7.92 -6.24
C ALA A 64 -13.36 8.38 -5.89
N ALA A 65 -14.36 8.06 -6.73
CA ALA A 65 -15.76 8.39 -6.49
C ALA A 65 -16.32 7.73 -5.22
N ASP A 66 -15.76 6.60 -4.78
CA ASP A 66 -16.16 5.94 -3.54
C ASP A 66 -15.77 6.77 -2.30
N ILE A 67 -14.76 7.64 -2.41
CA ILE A 67 -14.37 8.57 -1.34
C ILE A 67 -15.42 9.68 -1.20
N ASP A 68 -15.92 10.20 -2.32
CA ASP A 68 -16.98 11.21 -2.31
C ASP A 68 -18.29 10.60 -1.79
N LEU A 69 -18.64 9.39 -2.23
CA LEU A 69 -19.77 8.65 -1.69
C LEU A 69 -19.64 8.43 -0.18
N ALA A 70 -18.46 8.02 0.29
CA ALA A 70 -18.21 7.82 1.73
C ALA A 70 -18.45 9.11 2.51
N ARG A 71 -17.93 10.25 2.02
CA ARG A 71 -18.15 11.56 2.63
C ARG A 71 -19.62 11.93 2.69
N ASP A 72 -20.33 11.83 1.57
CA ASP A 72 -21.74 12.24 1.44
C ASP A 72 -22.67 11.37 2.28
N THR A 73 -22.29 10.11 2.51
CA THR A 73 -23.07 9.15 3.30
C THR A 73 -22.59 9.02 4.74
N GLY A 74 -21.63 9.83 5.18
CA GLY A 74 -21.12 9.78 6.54
C GLY A 74 -20.42 8.46 6.90
N ARG A 75 -19.73 7.84 5.93
CA ARG A 75 -18.97 6.58 6.04
C ARG A 75 -17.50 6.75 5.69
N THR A 76 -16.69 5.72 5.92
CA THR A 76 -15.29 5.65 5.48
C THR A 76 -15.13 4.62 4.35
N ALA A 77 -14.52 5.02 3.23
CA ALA A 77 -14.18 4.11 2.15
C ALA A 77 -12.93 3.30 2.49
N ILE A 78 -13.01 1.98 2.34
CA ILE A 78 -11.93 1.04 2.63
C ILE A 78 -11.33 0.56 1.31
N PHE A 79 -10.08 0.93 1.03
CA PHE A 79 -9.33 0.48 -0.12
C PHE A 79 -8.37 -0.63 0.28
N PHE A 80 -8.39 -1.75 -0.43
CA PHE A 80 -7.50 -2.86 -0.12
C PHE A 80 -6.13 -2.69 -0.74
N GLY A 81 -5.10 -3.05 0.02
CA GLY A 81 -3.79 -3.30 -0.53
C GLY A 81 -2.98 -4.35 0.18
N PHE A 82 -1.87 -4.68 -0.46
CA PHE A 82 -0.95 -5.72 -0.02
C PHE A 82 0.42 -5.11 0.26
N GLN A 83 0.95 -5.35 1.45
CA GLN A 83 2.32 -4.94 1.78
C GLN A 83 3.36 -5.90 1.19
N ASN A 84 2.94 -7.04 0.63
CA ASN A 84 3.82 -8.03 0.03
C ASN A 84 3.21 -8.50 -1.30
N PRO A 85 4.02 -8.84 -2.33
CA PRO A 85 3.52 -9.44 -3.56
C PRO A 85 3.10 -10.91 -3.42
N SER A 86 3.24 -11.53 -2.24
CA SER A 86 2.86 -12.94 -2.01
C SER A 86 1.47 -13.35 -2.52
N PRO A 87 0.42 -12.48 -2.58
CA PRO A 87 -0.86 -12.87 -3.16
C PRO A 87 -0.83 -13.22 -4.65
N ILE A 88 0.18 -12.78 -5.40
CA ILE A 88 0.33 -13.13 -6.82
C ILE A 88 1.30 -14.30 -7.05
N GLU A 89 1.96 -14.76 -6.00
CA GLU A 89 2.88 -15.90 -6.05
C GLU A 89 3.92 -15.75 -7.19
N ASP A 90 4.06 -16.75 -8.06
CA ASP A 90 4.84 -16.71 -9.29
C ASP A 90 3.99 -16.56 -10.57
N ASP A 91 2.70 -16.19 -10.44
CA ASP A 91 1.74 -16.09 -11.53
C ASP A 91 1.29 -14.63 -11.77
N ILE A 92 1.75 -14.06 -12.89
CA ILE A 92 1.40 -12.69 -13.31
C ILE A 92 -0.12 -12.52 -13.49
N GLY A 93 -0.84 -13.56 -13.92
CA GLY A 93 -2.29 -13.50 -14.11
C GLY A 93 -3.07 -13.27 -12.81
N LEU A 94 -2.47 -13.56 -11.65
CA LEU A 94 -3.09 -13.29 -10.37
C LEU A 94 -3.18 -11.79 -10.05
N VAL A 95 -2.41 -10.92 -10.73
CA VAL A 95 -2.53 -9.46 -10.61
C VAL A 95 -3.93 -8.98 -11.01
N GLU A 96 -4.45 -9.45 -12.15
CA GLU A 96 -5.81 -9.14 -12.57
C GLU A 96 -6.84 -9.76 -11.62
N SER A 97 -6.57 -10.97 -11.14
CA SER A 97 -7.47 -11.68 -10.22
C SER A 97 -7.66 -10.91 -8.92
N VAL A 98 -6.57 -10.49 -8.25
CA VAL A 98 -6.65 -9.72 -7.00
C VAL A 98 -7.22 -8.32 -7.21
N HIS A 99 -6.92 -7.68 -8.35
CA HIS A 99 -7.53 -6.40 -8.71
C HIS A 99 -9.05 -6.53 -8.88
N THR A 100 -9.52 -7.60 -9.53
CA THR A 100 -10.95 -7.91 -9.71
C THR A 100 -11.64 -8.17 -8.38
N LEU A 101 -10.95 -8.83 -7.43
CA LEU A 101 -11.45 -9.02 -6.06
C LEU A 101 -11.51 -7.70 -5.25
N GLY A 102 -10.85 -6.64 -5.72
CA GLY A 102 -10.97 -5.28 -5.18
C GLY A 102 -9.67 -4.68 -4.65
N ALA A 103 -8.51 -5.35 -4.80
CA ALA A 103 -7.23 -4.74 -4.47
C ALA A 103 -6.94 -3.52 -5.34
N ARG A 104 -6.40 -2.46 -4.73
CA ARG A 104 -6.01 -1.22 -5.43
C ARG A 104 -4.56 -0.82 -5.22
N PHE A 105 -3.89 -1.40 -4.24
CA PHE A 105 -2.47 -1.18 -3.98
C PHE A 105 -1.75 -2.51 -3.80
N MET A 106 -0.53 -2.64 -4.30
CA MET A 106 0.35 -3.76 -3.99
C MET A 106 1.79 -3.29 -3.96
N GLN A 107 2.50 -3.68 -2.92
CA GLN A 107 3.94 -3.50 -2.87
C GLN A 107 4.67 -4.55 -3.69
N LEU A 108 5.79 -4.18 -4.31
CA LEU A 108 6.63 -5.13 -5.05
C LEU A 108 7.50 -6.00 -4.12
N THR A 109 7.63 -5.63 -2.85
CA THR A 109 8.36 -6.40 -1.84
C THR A 109 8.03 -5.95 -0.42
N TYR A 110 8.43 -6.74 0.57
CA TYR A 110 8.37 -6.43 2.00
C TYR A 110 9.69 -6.74 2.69
N ASN A 111 10.51 -5.72 2.98
CA ASN A 111 11.79 -5.76 3.70
C ASN A 111 12.92 -6.55 3.01
N ASN A 112 12.65 -7.76 2.56
CA ASN A 112 13.62 -8.69 1.97
C ASN A 112 13.50 -8.69 0.43
N GLN A 113 14.32 -9.49 -0.25
CA GLN A 113 14.19 -9.76 -1.68
C GLN A 113 12.89 -10.52 -1.96
N SER A 114 12.14 -10.07 -2.97
CA SER A 114 11.01 -10.82 -3.56
C SER A 114 11.35 -11.32 -4.96
N LEU A 115 10.41 -12.03 -5.59
CA LEU A 115 10.52 -12.36 -7.02
C LEU A 115 10.53 -11.11 -7.91
N LEU A 116 10.13 -9.95 -7.41
CA LEU A 116 9.86 -8.74 -8.20
C LEU A 116 10.90 -7.63 -7.99
N ALA A 117 11.35 -7.42 -6.76
CA ALA A 117 12.17 -6.29 -6.37
C ALA A 117 12.96 -6.56 -5.08
N THR A 118 13.97 -5.73 -4.81
CA THR A 118 14.73 -5.77 -3.56
C THR A 118 14.08 -4.92 -2.47
N GLY A 119 13.92 -5.50 -1.27
CA GLY A 119 13.47 -4.82 -0.07
C GLY A 119 14.56 -4.01 0.62
N CYS A 120 14.17 -3.05 1.45
CA CYS A 120 15.10 -2.08 2.05
C CYS A 120 16.06 -2.63 3.12
N TYR A 121 15.89 -3.88 3.55
CA TYR A 121 16.76 -4.53 4.56
C TYR A 121 17.73 -5.55 3.94
N GLU A 122 17.72 -5.74 2.62
CA GLU A 122 18.75 -6.52 1.94
C GLU A 122 20.08 -5.77 1.91
N ASP A 123 21.18 -6.52 2.03
CA ASP A 123 22.53 -5.97 1.95
C ASP A 123 22.84 -5.44 0.53
N GLU A 124 22.26 -6.05 -0.51
CA GLU A 124 22.46 -5.69 -1.90
C GLU A 124 21.13 -5.39 -2.61
N ASP A 125 20.98 -4.16 -3.13
CA ASP A 125 19.85 -3.77 -3.99
C ASP A 125 20.13 -4.10 -5.45
N THR A 126 19.55 -5.20 -5.91
CA THR A 126 19.69 -5.69 -7.29
C THR A 126 18.77 -4.98 -8.29
N GLY A 127 17.82 -4.16 -7.81
CA GLY A 127 16.83 -3.47 -8.64
C GLY A 127 15.59 -4.31 -8.96
N ILE A 128 14.91 -3.96 -10.06
CA ILE A 128 13.71 -4.67 -10.50
C ILE A 128 14.08 -5.89 -11.35
N THR A 129 13.57 -7.06 -10.95
CA THR A 129 13.85 -8.33 -11.62
C THR A 129 13.17 -8.42 -12.99
N ARG A 130 13.51 -9.45 -13.78
CA ARG A 130 12.81 -9.76 -15.03
C ARG A 130 11.31 -9.99 -14.84
N MET A 131 10.92 -10.69 -13.77
CA MET A 131 9.50 -10.90 -13.46
C MET A 131 8.85 -9.61 -12.96
N GLY A 132 9.54 -8.84 -12.12
CA GLY A 132 9.07 -7.55 -11.63
C GLY A 132 8.68 -6.59 -12.76
N ARG A 133 9.47 -6.55 -13.84
CA ARG A 133 9.13 -5.76 -15.05
C ARG A 133 7.80 -6.17 -15.69
N GLN A 134 7.51 -7.47 -15.76
CA GLN A 134 6.25 -7.97 -16.32
C GLN A 134 5.08 -7.68 -15.37
N VAL A 135 5.29 -7.82 -14.06
CA VAL A 135 4.26 -7.49 -13.06
C VAL A 135 3.95 -6.00 -13.05
N ILE A 136 4.94 -5.11 -13.15
CA ILE A 136 4.73 -3.66 -13.28
C ILE A 136 3.86 -3.35 -14.52
N ALA A 137 4.15 -3.99 -15.66
CA ALA A 137 3.36 -3.80 -16.88
C ALA A 137 1.90 -4.23 -16.67
N GLU A 138 1.67 -5.37 -16.02
CA GLU A 138 0.33 -5.87 -15.74
C GLU A 138 -0.43 -5.00 -14.71
N MET A 139 0.26 -4.55 -13.66
CA MET A 139 -0.27 -3.60 -12.68
C MET A 139 -0.71 -2.30 -13.35
N ASN A 140 0.09 -1.77 -14.28
CA ASN A 140 -0.26 -0.59 -15.06
C ASN A 140 -1.50 -0.81 -15.94
N ARG A 141 -1.58 -1.98 -16.61
CA ARG A 141 -2.70 -2.37 -17.47
C ARG A 141 -4.01 -2.42 -16.70
N VAL A 142 -4.05 -3.10 -15.55
CA VAL A 142 -5.29 -3.26 -14.76
C VAL A 142 -5.60 -2.07 -13.87
N GLY A 143 -4.59 -1.25 -13.54
CA GLY A 143 -4.72 -0.12 -12.63
C GLY A 143 -4.55 -0.47 -11.15
N LEU A 144 -3.71 -1.47 -10.85
CA LEU A 144 -3.25 -1.75 -9.50
C LEU A 144 -2.06 -0.84 -9.18
N VAL A 145 -2.19 0.02 -8.16
CA VAL A 145 -1.16 1.00 -7.81
C VAL A 145 0.06 0.29 -7.22
N ILE A 146 1.24 0.63 -7.75
CA ILE A 146 2.53 0.16 -7.26
C ILE A 146 2.91 0.97 -6.02
N ASP A 147 3.17 0.28 -4.92
CA ASP A 147 3.69 0.88 -3.68
C ASP A 147 5.14 0.42 -3.41
N MET A 148 6.04 1.36 -3.13
CA MET A 148 7.47 1.09 -2.93
C MET A 148 7.93 1.41 -1.50
N SER A 149 7.00 1.47 -0.55
CA SER A 149 7.31 1.82 0.84
C SER A 149 8.42 0.93 1.42
N HIS A 150 8.31 -0.39 1.34
CA HIS A 150 9.30 -1.33 1.89
C HIS A 150 10.46 -1.70 0.94
N SER A 151 10.57 -1.04 -0.20
CA SER A 151 11.59 -1.34 -1.22
C SER A 151 12.90 -0.61 -0.97
N ALA A 152 14.01 -1.14 -1.48
CA ALA A 152 15.30 -0.46 -1.49
C ALA A 152 15.34 0.69 -2.52
N ASP A 153 16.36 1.55 -2.43
CA ASP A 153 16.45 2.82 -3.15
C ASP A 153 16.49 2.65 -4.68
N ARG A 154 17.41 1.82 -5.19
CA ARG A 154 17.55 1.56 -6.63
C ARG A 154 16.34 0.82 -7.17
N SER A 155 15.82 -0.17 -6.46
CA SER A 155 14.55 -0.83 -6.81
C SER A 155 13.40 0.18 -6.93
N THR A 156 13.32 1.15 -6.01
CA THR A 156 12.29 2.21 -6.04
C THR A 156 12.45 3.11 -7.26
N ILE A 157 13.66 3.57 -7.54
CA ILE A 157 13.97 4.44 -8.69
C ILE A 157 13.65 3.72 -10.00
N GLU A 158 14.12 2.48 -10.17
CA GLU A 158 13.86 1.68 -11.36
C GLU A 158 12.36 1.45 -11.56
N ALA A 159 11.59 1.14 -10.50
CA ALA A 159 10.13 1.00 -10.61
C ALA A 159 9.46 2.29 -11.09
N ALA A 160 9.89 3.45 -10.58
CA ALA A 160 9.38 4.75 -11.02
C ALA A 160 9.71 5.04 -12.50
N GLU A 161 10.88 4.62 -12.96
CA GLU A 161 11.31 4.77 -14.35
C GLU A 161 10.58 3.84 -15.32
N ILE A 162 10.36 2.58 -14.91
CA ILE A 162 9.72 1.53 -15.72
C ILE A 162 8.20 1.75 -15.80
N SER A 163 7.58 2.25 -14.72
CA SER A 163 6.13 2.39 -14.67
C SER A 163 5.61 3.47 -15.62
N GLU A 164 4.56 3.14 -16.37
CA GLU A 164 3.84 4.08 -17.24
C GLU A 164 2.80 4.91 -16.48
N ARG A 165 2.55 4.58 -15.20
CA ARG A 165 1.62 5.27 -14.31
C ARG A 165 2.33 5.72 -13.04
N PRO A 166 1.89 6.82 -12.40
CA PRO A 166 2.44 7.25 -11.12
C PRO A 166 2.44 6.13 -10.08
N ILE A 167 3.54 5.97 -9.38
CA ILE A 167 3.68 5.03 -8.27
C ILE A 167 3.58 5.76 -6.93
N ALA A 168 3.45 5.00 -5.84
CA ALA A 168 3.35 5.55 -4.50
C ALA A 168 4.47 5.04 -3.59
N ILE A 169 4.82 5.87 -2.62
CA ILE A 169 5.39 5.44 -1.35
C ILE A 169 4.34 5.84 -0.32
N THR A 170 3.48 4.90 0.06
CA THR A 170 2.30 5.21 0.89
C THR A 170 2.67 5.56 2.34
N HIS A 171 3.80 5.04 2.85
CA HIS A 171 4.23 5.26 4.23
C HIS A 171 5.75 5.14 4.40
N ALA A 172 6.43 6.28 4.41
CA ALA A 172 7.84 6.42 4.82
C ALA A 172 8.11 7.88 5.21
N ASN A 173 9.31 8.17 5.73
CA ASN A 173 9.76 9.55 5.98
C ASN A 173 11.06 9.85 5.25
N PRO A 174 11.49 11.12 5.16
CA PRO A 174 12.79 11.47 4.60
C PRO A 174 13.95 10.88 5.43
N PHE A 175 14.96 10.35 4.77
CA PHE A 175 16.13 9.76 5.43
C PHE A 175 16.92 10.81 6.23
N ASP A 176 17.04 12.02 5.69
CA ASP A 176 17.73 13.14 6.35
C ASP A 176 17.04 13.58 7.66
N TRP A 177 15.76 13.27 7.82
CA TRP A 177 15.02 13.51 9.07
C TRP A 177 15.37 12.47 10.15
N SER A 178 15.44 11.19 9.77
CA SER A 178 15.82 10.08 10.63
C SER A 178 16.40 8.95 9.77
N PRO A 179 17.67 8.54 9.95
CA PRO A 179 18.37 7.63 9.03
C PRO A 179 18.02 6.15 9.28
N ALA A 180 16.74 5.83 9.20
CA ALA A 180 16.24 4.45 9.20
C ALA A 180 16.27 3.87 7.79
N LEU A 181 16.58 2.58 7.63
CA LEU A 181 16.56 1.90 6.32
C LEU A 181 15.21 1.97 5.61
N ARG A 182 14.12 2.15 6.36
CA ARG A 182 12.77 2.36 5.80
C ARG A 182 12.51 3.79 5.33
N ASN A 183 13.30 4.77 5.76
CA ASN A 183 13.18 6.15 5.30
C ASN A 183 13.92 6.35 3.98
N LYS A 184 13.44 7.30 3.17
CA LYS A 184 13.80 7.43 1.76
C LYS A 184 14.73 8.61 1.55
N LYS A 185 15.81 8.39 0.80
CA LYS A 185 16.73 9.45 0.39
C LYS A 185 16.05 10.40 -0.60
N ASP A 186 16.59 11.61 -0.67
CA ASP A 186 16.06 12.69 -1.49
C ASP A 186 15.95 12.36 -2.98
N ASP A 187 16.91 11.62 -3.53
CA ASP A 187 16.90 11.16 -4.91
C ASP A 187 15.78 10.15 -5.19
N VAL A 188 15.52 9.24 -4.26
CA VAL A 188 14.39 8.30 -4.33
C VAL A 188 13.05 9.03 -4.27
N ILE A 189 12.91 10.01 -3.38
CA ILE A 189 11.69 10.83 -3.27
C ILE A 189 11.48 11.62 -4.57
N ARG A 190 12.52 12.22 -5.15
CA ARG A 190 12.43 12.92 -6.45
C ARG A 190 12.04 11.98 -7.58
N ALA A 191 12.65 10.79 -7.68
CA ALA A 191 12.35 9.83 -8.73
C ALA A 191 10.85 9.46 -8.77
N VAL A 192 10.21 9.37 -7.61
CA VAL A 192 8.76 9.12 -7.50
C VAL A 192 7.95 10.38 -7.80
N THR A 193 8.26 11.50 -7.15
CA THR A 193 7.42 12.71 -7.17
C THR A 193 7.51 13.51 -8.48
N GLU A 194 8.66 13.54 -9.15
CA GLU A 194 8.82 14.19 -10.46
C GLU A 194 8.03 13.48 -11.57
N ARG A 195 7.64 12.22 -11.35
CA ARG A 195 6.78 11.42 -12.24
C ARG A 195 5.32 11.43 -11.83
N GLY A 196 4.93 12.38 -10.97
CA GLY A 196 3.55 12.55 -10.49
C GLY A 196 3.14 11.56 -9.41
N GLY A 197 4.10 10.80 -8.85
CA GLY A 197 3.86 9.87 -7.76
C GLY A 197 3.60 10.55 -6.42
N MET A 198 3.23 9.74 -5.42
CA MET A 198 2.88 10.19 -4.07
C MET A 198 3.93 9.76 -3.05
N PHE A 199 4.23 10.63 -2.09
CA PHE A 199 4.98 10.31 -0.88
C PHE A 199 4.12 10.58 0.38
N GLY A 200 3.74 9.53 1.09
CA GLY A 200 2.94 9.58 2.31
C GLY A 200 3.80 9.45 3.56
N PHE A 201 3.67 10.41 4.48
CA PHE A 201 4.42 10.41 5.73
C PHE A 201 3.92 9.36 6.72
N SER A 202 4.85 8.69 7.38
CA SER A 202 4.55 7.62 8.33
C SER A 202 4.71 8.09 9.78
N LEU A 203 3.71 7.80 10.60
CA LEU A 203 3.75 7.99 12.05
C LEU A 203 4.30 6.77 12.81
N TYR A 204 4.84 5.77 12.11
CA TYR A 204 5.42 4.60 12.76
C TYR A 204 6.66 5.01 13.56
N PRO A 205 6.77 4.67 14.87
CA PRO A 205 7.84 5.16 15.74
C PRO A 205 9.26 4.94 15.19
N HIS A 206 9.52 3.83 14.50
CA HIS A 206 10.85 3.55 13.96
C HIS A 206 11.23 4.41 12.75
N HIS A 207 10.27 5.13 12.16
CA HIS A 207 10.49 6.09 11.08
C HIS A 207 10.68 7.53 11.59
N LEU A 208 10.36 7.79 12.85
CA LEU A 208 10.39 9.12 13.44
C LEU A 208 11.76 9.43 14.07
N LYS A 209 12.13 10.71 14.03
CA LYS A 209 13.26 11.22 14.79
C LYS A 209 12.93 11.10 16.28
N ASP A 210 13.87 10.59 17.06
CA ASP A 210 13.71 10.35 18.50
C ASP A 210 12.57 9.36 18.86
N LYS A 211 12.05 8.64 17.86
CA LYS A 211 10.98 7.64 17.97
C LYS A 211 9.63 8.24 18.42
N SER A 212 9.02 7.67 19.46
CA SER A 212 7.68 8.00 19.95
C SER A 212 7.69 8.09 21.46
N ASP A 213 7.18 9.19 22.00
CA ASP A 213 6.85 9.37 23.41
C ASP A 213 5.40 8.93 23.73
N CYS A 214 4.68 8.35 22.76
CA CYS A 214 3.35 7.79 23.00
C CYS A 214 3.44 6.60 23.96
N THR A 215 2.81 6.74 25.13
CA THR A 215 2.59 5.68 26.13
C THR A 215 1.40 4.80 25.79
#